data_AF-A0A8C8UED3-F1
#
_entry.id   AF-A0A8C8UED3-F1
#
_cell.length_a   1.000
_cell.length_b   1.000
_cell.length_c   1.000
_cell.angle_alpha   90.00
_cell.angle_beta   90.00
_cell.angle_gamma   90.00
#
_symmetry.space_group_name_H-M   'P 1'
#
loop_
_entity.id
_entity.type
_entity.pdbx_description
1 polymer ?
#
loop_
_entity_poly.entity_id
_entity_poly.type
_entity_poly.pdbx_seq_one_letter_code
_entity_poly.pdbx_strand_id
1 'polypeptide(L)'
;MVSVPGTPRPGGDRGEPASSEGREELGSPRLPSSASFSRWLAASPGAGGSPLRLVGWGGMAASAWLEAGLARVLFYPTLLYTVFRGRVRGPAHRDWYHRIDHTVLLGALPLRSMTRRLVLDENVRGVITMNEEYETRFLCNTAKEWKKAGVEQLRLSTVDMTGVPTLANLHRGVQFALKYQSLGHCVYVHCKAGRSRSATMVAAYLIQVHNWSPEEAIEAIAKIRSHISIRPNQLQVLQEFHKEIAARAAKKN
;
A
#
# COMPACT_ATOMS: atom_id res chain seq x y z
N MET A 1 -38.54 -51.52 -0.52
CA MET A 1 -38.52 -51.95 -1.94
C MET A 1 -37.99 -50.80 -2.78
N VAL A 2 -37.01 -50.87 -3.69
CA VAL A 2 -35.90 -51.80 -4.07
C VAL A 2 -34.93 -50.93 -4.92
N SER A 3 -33.59 -50.94 -4.87
CA SER A 3 -32.56 -51.37 -3.90
C SER A 3 -31.21 -50.70 -4.28
N VAL A 4 -30.18 -50.76 -3.41
CA VAL A 4 -28.84 -50.18 -3.65
C VAL A 4 -27.88 -51.21 -4.28
N PRO A 5 -26.96 -50.77 -5.15
CA PRO A 5 -25.54 -51.19 -5.08
C PRO A 5 -24.57 -50.00 -5.27
N GLY A 6 -23.33 -49.98 -4.78
CA GLY A 6 -22.57 -50.94 -3.97
C GLY A 6 -21.10 -50.51 -3.95
N THR A 7 -20.48 -50.35 -2.78
CA THR A 7 -19.08 -49.90 -2.64
C THR A 7 -18.08 -51.07 -2.66
N PRO A 8 -16.86 -50.86 -3.18
CA PRO A 8 -15.68 -51.62 -2.76
C PRO A 8 -14.73 -50.79 -1.88
N ARG A 9 -14.22 -51.45 -0.83
CA ARG A 9 -13.00 -51.16 -0.04
C ARG A 9 -12.25 -52.51 0.09
N PRO A 10 -11.04 -52.58 0.67
CA PRO A 10 -9.84 -51.75 0.48
C PRO A 10 -8.61 -52.61 0.14
N GLY A 11 -7.46 -51.98 -0.16
CA GLY A 11 -6.15 -52.61 -0.12
C GLY A 11 -5.03 -51.56 -0.21
N GLY A 12 -3.84 -51.73 0.39
CA GLY A 12 -3.41 -52.83 1.26
C GLY A 12 -2.01 -53.36 0.98
N ASP A 13 -0.95 -52.53 1.04
CA ASP A 13 0.44 -52.86 1.43
C ASP A 13 1.31 -51.59 1.28
N ARG A 14 2.05 -51.16 2.32
CA ARG A 14 3.43 -51.54 2.74
C ARG A 14 4.53 -51.05 1.77
N GLY A 15 5.41 -50.16 2.26
CA GLY A 15 6.46 -49.54 1.45
C GLY A 15 7.39 -48.51 2.15
N GLU A 16 7.68 -48.67 3.44
CA GLU A 16 8.93 -48.19 4.07
C GLU A 16 9.75 -49.46 4.44
N PRO A 17 11.10 -49.41 4.62
CA PRO A 17 11.91 -48.25 5.00
C PRO A 17 13.24 -48.06 4.21
N ALA A 18 13.94 -46.94 4.48
CA ALA A 18 15.40 -46.86 4.33
C ALA A 18 16.00 -45.82 5.31
N SER A 19 16.67 -46.31 6.34
CA SER A 19 17.43 -45.53 7.31
C SER A 19 18.92 -45.51 6.98
N SER A 20 19.55 -44.33 7.05
CA SER A 20 20.98 -44.13 7.33
C SER A 20 21.14 -42.67 7.78
N GLU A 21 21.53 -42.39 9.03
CA GLU A 21 22.93 -42.31 9.47
C GLU A 21 23.73 -41.21 8.71
N GLY A 22 24.38 -40.26 9.39
CA GLY A 22 24.57 -40.13 10.84
C GLY A 22 24.92 -38.72 11.31
N ARG A 23 25.16 -38.62 12.62
CA ARG A 23 25.70 -37.43 13.29
C ARG A 23 27.21 -37.37 13.07
N GLU A 24 27.74 -36.17 12.84
CA GLU A 24 29.04 -35.78 13.37
C GLU A 24 28.92 -34.44 14.09
N GLU A 25 28.98 -34.47 15.42
CA GLU A 25 29.60 -33.37 16.16
C GLU A 25 31.11 -33.52 15.99
N LEU A 26 31.83 -32.43 15.72
CA LEU A 26 33.13 -32.22 16.37
C LEU A 26 33.62 -30.76 16.28
N GLY A 27 34.17 -30.28 17.40
CA GLY A 27 35.41 -29.47 17.37
C GLY A 27 35.31 -28.00 16.98
N SER A 28 35.07 -27.13 17.96
CA SER A 28 35.62 -25.77 17.92
C SER A 28 37.15 -25.80 18.06
N PRO A 29 37.90 -24.96 17.31
CA PRO A 29 39.19 -24.48 17.77
C PRO A 29 39.30 -22.94 17.85
N ARG A 30 40.18 -22.53 18.74
CA ARG A 30 40.39 -21.18 19.30
C ARG A 30 40.99 -20.17 18.32
N LEU A 31 40.82 -18.90 18.67
CA LEU A 31 41.51 -17.72 18.14
C LEU A 31 43.05 -17.80 18.18
N PRO A 32 43.74 -17.14 17.23
CA PRO A 32 44.88 -16.26 17.46
C PRO A 32 44.42 -14.79 17.30
N SER A 33 44.66 -13.88 18.24
CA SER A 33 45.95 -13.25 18.59
C SER A 33 46.40 -12.14 17.62
N SER A 34 46.24 -10.90 18.09
CA SER A 34 47.09 -9.72 17.85
C SER A 34 47.45 -9.29 16.42
N ALA A 35 46.89 -8.15 16.00
CA ALA A 35 47.55 -7.21 15.09
C ALA A 35 47.19 -5.75 15.45
N SER A 36 48.06 -5.17 16.28
CA SER A 36 48.61 -3.81 16.20
C SER A 36 47.75 -2.68 15.56
N PHE A 37 47.15 -1.83 16.40
CA PHE A 37 46.60 -0.54 15.98
C PHE A 37 47.66 0.57 16.17
N SER A 38 48.36 0.91 15.08
CA SER A 38 49.40 1.97 15.10
C SER A 38 48.78 3.36 15.23
N ARG A 39 48.84 3.92 16.44
CA ARG A 39 48.43 5.28 16.78
C ARG A 39 49.34 6.32 16.10
N TRP A 40 48.82 7.05 15.12
CA TRP A 40 49.44 8.26 14.58
C TRP A 40 48.54 9.48 14.83
N LEU A 41 48.99 10.36 15.73
CA LEU A 41 48.45 11.71 15.92
C LEU A 41 49.63 12.65 16.22
N ALA A 42 49.98 13.50 15.27
CA ALA A 42 50.96 14.56 15.45
C ALA A 42 50.61 15.76 14.56
N ALA A 43 50.80 16.96 15.12
CA ALA A 43 50.90 18.26 14.46
C ALA A 43 49.71 18.80 13.64
N SER A 44 49.00 19.76 14.24
CA SER A 44 48.70 21.04 13.56
C SER A 44 50.02 21.87 13.50
N PRO A 45 50.23 22.79 12.54
CA PRO A 45 49.47 24.05 12.47
C PRO A 45 49.14 24.54 11.04
N GLY A 46 48.25 25.53 10.93
CA GLY A 46 47.98 26.21 9.66
C GLY A 46 46.84 27.22 9.75
N ALA A 47 47.15 28.48 10.04
CA ALA A 47 46.19 29.57 9.92
C ALA A 47 46.00 29.94 8.44
N GLY A 48 44.75 29.99 7.97
CA GLY A 48 44.42 30.39 6.61
C GLY A 48 42.95 30.84 6.55
N GLY A 49 42.71 32.11 6.26
CA GLY A 49 41.38 32.70 6.28
C GLY A 49 40.46 32.11 5.20
N SER A 50 39.20 31.89 5.56
CA SER A 50 38.13 31.58 4.61
C SER A 50 37.04 32.67 4.69
N PRO A 51 36.73 33.39 3.60
CA PRO A 51 35.64 34.35 3.61
C PRO A 51 34.29 33.63 3.66
N LEU A 52 33.33 34.28 4.33
CA LEU A 52 31.97 33.81 4.56
C LEU A 52 31.29 33.35 3.25
N ARG A 53 31.10 32.04 3.07
CA ARG A 53 30.12 31.52 2.11
C ARG A 53 28.72 31.68 2.68
N LEU A 54 28.08 32.79 2.33
CA LEU A 54 26.63 32.97 2.50
C LEU A 54 25.89 31.99 1.58
N VAL A 55 25.63 30.77 2.05
CA VAL A 55 24.83 29.78 1.31
C VAL A 55 23.38 30.24 1.27
N GLY A 56 22.98 30.80 0.13
CA GLY A 56 21.61 31.28 -0.08
C GLY A 56 20.59 30.14 -0.03
N TRP A 57 19.70 30.19 0.96
CA TRP A 57 18.57 29.25 1.11
C TRP A 57 17.55 29.25 -0.05
N GLY A 58 17.65 30.18 -1.02
CA GLY A 58 16.69 30.32 -2.12
C GLY A 58 16.69 29.18 -3.15
N GLY A 59 17.80 28.44 -3.31
CA GLY A 59 17.94 27.45 -4.39
C GLY A 59 17.04 26.22 -4.27
N MET A 60 16.89 25.66 -3.06
CA MET A 60 16.11 24.44 -2.84
C MET A 60 14.59 24.65 -2.93
N ALA A 61 14.11 25.86 -2.62
CA ALA A 61 12.71 26.19 -2.79
C ALA A 61 12.34 26.27 -4.28
N ALA A 62 13.14 26.97 -5.08
CA ALA A 62 12.87 27.17 -6.50
C ALA A 62 12.81 25.85 -7.29
N SER A 63 13.72 24.90 -7.00
CA SER A 63 13.66 23.56 -7.61
C SER A 63 12.41 22.78 -7.16
N ALA A 64 12.05 22.80 -5.88
CA ALA A 64 10.83 22.15 -5.39
C ALA A 64 9.54 22.72 -6.02
N TRP A 65 9.47 24.04 -6.26
CA TRP A 65 8.35 24.67 -6.97
C TRP A 65 8.28 24.27 -8.46
N LEU A 66 9.43 24.17 -9.14
CA LEU A 66 9.51 23.71 -10.53
C LEU A 66 9.12 22.24 -10.68
N GLU A 67 9.63 21.37 -9.80
CA GLU A 67 9.26 19.94 -9.73
C GLU A 67 7.76 19.77 -9.46
N ALA A 68 7.19 20.51 -8.51
CA ALA A 68 5.76 20.51 -8.24
C ALA A 68 4.94 21.01 -9.44
N GLY A 69 5.44 22.01 -10.17
CA GLY A 69 4.84 22.49 -11.43
C GLY A 69 4.84 21.41 -12.52
N LEU A 70 5.98 20.75 -12.74
CA LEU A 70 6.14 19.69 -13.74
C LEU A 70 5.30 18.46 -13.41
N ALA A 71 5.24 18.05 -12.14
CA ALA A 71 4.37 16.96 -11.67
C ALA A 71 2.89 17.22 -11.99
N ARG A 72 2.43 18.48 -11.87
CA ARG A 72 1.06 18.89 -12.22
C ARG A 72 0.80 18.87 -13.72
N VAL A 73 1.79 19.25 -14.54
CA VAL A 73 1.69 19.16 -16.01
C VAL A 73 1.64 17.70 -16.46
N LEU A 74 2.52 16.85 -15.94
CA LEU A 74 2.57 15.41 -16.27
C LEU A 74 1.42 14.60 -15.66
N PHE A 75 0.70 15.13 -14.67
CA PHE A 75 -0.46 14.48 -14.06
C PHE A 75 -1.55 14.14 -15.09
N TYR A 76 -1.93 15.12 -15.93
CA TYR A 76 -3.06 14.99 -16.86
C TYR A 76 -2.77 14.04 -18.04
N PRO A 77 -1.62 14.10 -18.75
CA PRO A 77 -1.27 13.13 -19.80
C PRO A 77 -1.22 11.70 -19.27
N THR A 78 -0.64 11.47 -18.09
CA THR A 78 -0.56 10.12 -17.50
C THR A 78 -1.91 9.63 -16.95
N LEU A 79 -2.80 10.54 -16.56
CA LEU A 79 -4.19 10.21 -16.27
C LEU A 79 -4.97 9.87 -17.55
N LEU A 80 -4.81 10.64 -18.63
CA LEU A 80 -5.43 10.37 -19.94
C LEU A 80 -5.00 9.00 -20.49
N TYR A 81 -3.71 8.65 -20.35
CA TYR A 81 -3.22 7.30 -20.67
C TYR A 81 -3.87 6.20 -19.80
N THR A 82 -4.16 6.51 -18.54
CA THR A 82 -4.90 5.59 -17.64
C THR A 82 -6.37 5.44 -18.09
N VAL A 83 -7.03 6.54 -18.48
CA VAL A 83 -8.38 6.55 -19.07
C VAL A 83 -8.42 5.73 -20.35
N PHE A 84 -7.46 5.93 -21.25
CA PHE A 84 -7.34 5.23 -22.52
C PHE A 84 -7.22 3.71 -22.30
N ARG A 85 -6.31 3.26 -21.42
CA ARG A 85 -6.16 1.82 -21.11
C ARG A 85 -7.31 1.19 -20.33
N GLY A 86 -8.12 1.99 -19.63
CA GLY A 86 -9.38 1.54 -19.03
C GLY A 86 -10.55 1.47 -20.01
N ARG A 87 -10.41 2.02 -21.23
CA ARG A 87 -11.49 2.08 -22.24
C ARG A 87 -11.21 1.22 -23.48
N VAL A 88 -9.95 1.02 -23.83
CA VAL A 88 -9.53 0.16 -24.95
C VAL A 88 -9.51 -1.31 -24.53
N ARG A 89 -10.35 -2.12 -25.17
CA ARG A 89 -10.31 -3.60 -25.04
C ARG A 89 -9.12 -4.14 -25.82
N GLY A 90 -8.31 -4.98 -25.18
CA GLY A 90 -7.10 -5.58 -25.77
C GLY A 90 -6.13 -6.08 -24.69
N PRO A 91 -4.91 -6.55 -25.05
CA PRO A 91 -3.95 -7.14 -24.11
C PRO A 91 -3.47 -6.21 -22.99
N ALA A 92 -3.68 -4.89 -23.13
CA ALA A 92 -3.33 -3.87 -22.15
C ALA A 92 -4.53 -3.32 -21.35
N HIS A 93 -5.72 -3.93 -21.48
CA HIS A 93 -6.92 -3.56 -20.75
C HIS A 93 -6.69 -3.64 -19.24
N ARG A 94 -7.21 -2.67 -18.49
CA ARG A 94 -7.12 -2.64 -17.02
C ARG A 94 -8.43 -2.15 -16.44
N ASP A 95 -9.07 -2.99 -15.64
CA ASP A 95 -10.32 -2.62 -14.98
C ASP A 95 -10.13 -1.40 -14.06
N TRP A 96 -11.12 -0.53 -14.10
CA TRP A 96 -11.08 0.75 -13.40
C TRP A 96 -10.89 0.57 -11.90
N TYR A 97 -11.62 -0.38 -11.33
CA TYR A 97 -11.60 -0.76 -9.94
C TYR A 97 -11.80 -2.27 -9.81
N HIS A 98 -11.42 -2.83 -8.66
CA HIS A 98 -11.74 -4.19 -8.25
C HIS A 98 -12.30 -4.16 -6.82
N ARG A 99 -13.24 -5.06 -6.53
CA ARG A 99 -13.70 -5.34 -5.17
C ARG A 99 -12.66 -6.23 -4.48
N ILE A 100 -12.23 -5.87 -3.27
CA ILE A 100 -11.18 -6.57 -2.52
C ILE A 100 -11.81 -7.51 -1.51
N ASP A 101 -12.82 -7.02 -0.77
CA ASP A 101 -13.66 -7.82 0.14
C ASP A 101 -15.12 -7.33 0.07
N HIS A 102 -15.94 -7.71 1.06
CA HIS A 102 -17.34 -7.27 1.13
C HIS A 102 -17.50 -5.76 1.34
N THR A 103 -16.48 -5.06 1.85
CA THR A 103 -16.54 -3.64 2.21
C THR A 103 -15.80 -2.76 1.19
N VAL A 104 -14.57 -3.11 0.84
CA VAL A 104 -13.58 -2.23 0.22
C VAL A 104 -13.43 -2.52 -1.26
N LEU A 105 -13.49 -1.44 -2.06
CA LEU A 105 -13.18 -1.43 -3.48
C LEU A 105 -11.92 -0.60 -3.71
N LEU A 106 -10.99 -1.10 -4.51
CA LEU A 106 -9.74 -0.43 -4.88
C LEU A 106 -9.77 0.00 -6.34
N GLY A 107 -9.63 1.30 -6.62
CA GLY A 107 -9.73 1.79 -8.00
C GLY A 107 -9.00 3.09 -8.33
N ALA A 108 -9.10 3.46 -9.61
CA ALA A 108 -8.70 4.76 -10.14
C ALA A 108 -9.74 5.86 -9.81
N LEU A 109 -9.49 7.10 -10.25
CA LEU A 109 -10.36 8.25 -9.94
C LEU A 109 -11.84 7.97 -10.25
N PRO A 110 -12.77 8.19 -9.31
CA PRO A 110 -14.19 7.99 -9.57
C PRO A 110 -14.72 9.13 -10.45
N LEU A 111 -14.86 8.87 -11.75
CA LEU A 111 -15.46 9.80 -12.70
C LEU A 111 -16.94 10.05 -12.33
N ARG A 112 -17.43 11.27 -12.54
CA ARG A 112 -18.83 11.65 -12.17
C ARG A 112 -19.90 10.71 -12.76
N SER A 113 -19.67 10.17 -13.96
CA SER A 113 -20.54 9.18 -14.61
C SER A 113 -20.61 7.84 -13.88
N MET A 114 -19.59 7.47 -13.09
CA MET A 114 -19.55 6.22 -12.33
C MET A 114 -20.30 6.30 -10.99
N THR A 115 -20.65 7.51 -10.53
CA THR A 115 -21.33 7.73 -9.24
C THR A 115 -22.53 6.83 -9.03
N ARG A 116 -23.43 6.76 -10.04
CA ARG A 116 -24.65 5.95 -9.95
C ARG A 116 -24.34 4.45 -9.75
N ARG A 117 -23.38 3.92 -10.52
CA ARG A 117 -22.94 2.52 -10.42
C ARG A 117 -22.31 2.21 -9.06
N LEU A 118 -21.43 3.08 -8.56
CA LEU A 118 -20.81 2.90 -7.24
C LEU A 118 -21.86 2.95 -6.11
N VAL A 119 -22.82 3.87 -6.18
CA VAL A 119 -23.81 4.07 -5.09
C VAL A 119 -24.92 3.03 -5.11
N LEU A 120 -25.42 2.62 -6.28
CA LEU A 120 -26.53 1.68 -6.42
C LEU A 120 -26.05 0.22 -6.48
N ASP A 121 -25.14 -0.09 -7.40
CA ASP A 121 -24.77 -1.48 -7.71
C ASP A 121 -23.74 -2.02 -6.70
N GLU A 122 -22.81 -1.17 -6.26
CA GLU A 122 -21.71 -1.54 -5.34
C GLU A 122 -21.98 -1.18 -3.87
N ASN A 123 -23.15 -0.60 -3.54
CA ASN A 123 -23.55 -0.11 -2.20
C ASN A 123 -22.50 0.82 -1.52
N VAL A 124 -21.80 1.66 -2.30
CA VAL A 124 -20.81 2.58 -1.75
C VAL A 124 -21.49 3.72 -0.98
N ARG A 125 -21.06 3.91 0.28
CA ARG A 125 -21.47 5.04 1.15
C ARG A 125 -20.29 5.80 1.76
N GLY A 126 -19.07 5.27 1.66
CA GLY A 126 -17.83 6.00 1.95
C GLY A 126 -16.92 6.09 0.73
N VAL A 127 -16.17 7.19 0.58
CA VAL A 127 -15.09 7.29 -0.42
C VAL A 127 -13.82 7.85 0.22
N ILE A 128 -12.72 7.11 0.09
CA ILE A 128 -11.39 7.54 0.56
C ILE A 128 -10.59 8.04 -0.64
N THR A 129 -10.34 9.35 -0.64
CA THR A 129 -9.60 10.07 -1.68
C THR A 129 -8.16 10.29 -1.24
N MET A 130 -7.24 9.46 -1.74
CA MET A 130 -5.78 9.58 -1.52
C MET A 130 -5.13 10.52 -2.54
N ASN A 131 -5.79 11.63 -2.83
CA ASN A 131 -5.42 12.60 -3.86
C ASN A 131 -5.46 14.03 -3.33
N GLU A 132 -4.60 14.88 -3.87
CA GLU A 132 -4.67 16.31 -3.63
C GLU A 132 -5.89 16.94 -4.33
N GLU A 133 -6.32 18.11 -3.85
CA GLU A 133 -7.52 18.76 -4.37
C GLU A 133 -7.43 19.10 -5.86
N TYR A 134 -6.25 19.51 -6.33
CA TYR A 134 -6.02 19.83 -7.74
C TYR A 134 -6.10 18.60 -8.66
N GLU A 135 -5.77 17.40 -8.16
CA GLU A 135 -5.83 16.14 -8.93
C GLU A 135 -7.29 15.70 -9.18
N THR A 136 -8.24 16.15 -8.35
CA THR A 136 -9.65 15.72 -8.39
C THR A 136 -10.60 16.76 -8.97
N ARG A 137 -10.19 18.04 -9.03
CA ARG A 137 -11.03 19.23 -9.28
C ARG A 137 -11.94 19.16 -10.52
N PHE A 138 -11.49 18.57 -11.62
CA PHE A 138 -12.20 18.61 -12.90
C PHE A 138 -12.97 17.33 -13.26
N LEU A 139 -12.50 16.15 -12.81
CA LEU A 139 -12.99 14.85 -13.28
C LEU A 139 -13.80 14.07 -12.24
N CYS A 140 -13.59 14.35 -10.95
CA CYS A 140 -14.28 13.69 -9.84
C CYS A 140 -15.48 14.52 -9.36
N ASN A 141 -16.31 13.90 -8.52
CA ASN A 141 -17.26 14.63 -7.68
C ASN A 141 -16.52 15.42 -6.59
N THR A 142 -17.05 16.60 -6.28
CA THR A 142 -16.76 17.35 -5.05
C THR A 142 -17.38 16.66 -3.82
N ALA A 143 -16.91 17.00 -2.62
CA ALA A 143 -17.52 16.52 -1.37
C ALA A 143 -19.02 16.86 -1.25
N LYS A 144 -19.46 17.97 -1.84
CA LYS A 144 -20.88 18.37 -1.90
C LYS A 144 -21.68 17.46 -2.84
N GLU A 145 -21.14 17.10 -4.00
CA GLU A 145 -21.76 16.16 -4.95
C GLU A 145 -21.82 14.73 -4.37
N TRP A 146 -20.76 14.27 -3.71
CA TRP A 146 -20.77 13.00 -2.98
C TRP A 146 -21.83 12.97 -1.88
N LYS A 147 -21.91 14.03 -1.04
CA LYS A 147 -22.93 14.11 0.01
C LYS A 147 -24.36 14.11 -0.56
N LYS A 148 -24.59 14.77 -1.71
CA LYS A 148 -25.87 14.69 -2.43
C LYS A 148 -26.19 13.29 -2.95
N ALA A 149 -25.18 12.50 -3.29
CA ALA A 149 -25.31 11.10 -3.70
C ALA A 149 -25.37 10.12 -2.50
N GLY A 150 -25.43 10.61 -1.25
CA GLY A 150 -25.47 9.75 -0.05
C GLY A 150 -24.13 9.15 0.34
N VAL A 151 -23.00 9.72 -0.11
CA VAL A 151 -21.64 9.23 0.16
C VAL A 151 -20.85 10.24 0.98
N GLU A 152 -20.20 9.78 2.05
CA GLU A 152 -19.23 10.58 2.81
C GLU A 152 -17.84 10.51 2.16
N GLN A 153 -17.19 11.66 1.95
CA GLN A 153 -15.83 11.72 1.42
C GLN A 153 -14.81 12.01 2.52
N LEU A 154 -13.87 11.08 2.72
CA LEU A 154 -12.66 11.31 3.49
C LEU A 154 -11.50 11.58 2.52
N ARG A 155 -10.97 12.80 2.52
CA ARG A 155 -9.75 13.14 1.77
C ARG A 155 -8.52 13.02 2.69
N LEU A 156 -7.52 12.27 2.24
CA LEU A 156 -6.26 12.08 2.93
C LEU A 156 -5.13 12.49 1.97
N SER A 157 -4.81 13.78 1.98
CA SER A 157 -3.68 14.34 1.24
C SER A 157 -2.37 13.64 1.63
N THR A 158 -1.55 13.36 0.63
CA THR A 158 -0.21 12.79 0.79
C THR A 158 0.73 13.69 0.01
N VAL A 159 1.65 14.36 0.71
CA VAL A 159 2.58 15.31 0.08
C VAL A 159 3.28 14.66 -1.12
N ASP A 160 3.10 15.25 -2.29
CA ASP A 160 3.21 14.58 -3.60
C ASP A 160 4.60 14.00 -3.93
N MET A 161 5.65 14.38 -3.19
CA MET A 161 7.03 13.98 -3.49
C MET A 161 7.35 12.51 -3.18
N THR A 162 6.65 11.88 -2.22
CA THR A 162 6.87 10.46 -1.87
C THR A 162 5.65 9.57 -2.14
N GLY A 163 4.44 10.14 -2.08
CA GLY A 163 3.20 9.37 -2.18
C GLY A 163 3.01 8.37 -1.03
N VAL A 164 3.66 8.59 0.12
CA VAL A 164 3.53 7.76 1.32
C VAL A 164 2.52 8.41 2.26
N PRO A 165 1.44 7.72 2.69
CA PRO A 165 0.56 8.23 3.74
C PRO A 165 1.23 8.17 5.11
N THR A 166 0.92 9.13 6.00
CA THR A 166 1.38 9.07 7.40
C THR A 166 0.62 7.99 8.18
N LEU A 167 1.20 7.47 9.26
CA LEU A 167 0.53 6.52 10.17
C LEU A 167 -0.82 7.05 10.68
N ALA A 168 -0.90 8.34 11.03
CA ALA A 168 -2.15 8.99 11.44
C ALA A 168 -3.21 8.99 10.33
N ASN A 169 -2.81 9.17 9.06
CA ASN A 169 -3.72 9.09 7.93
C ASN A 169 -4.14 7.64 7.64
N LEU A 170 -3.24 6.66 7.79
CA LEU A 170 -3.61 5.23 7.73
C LEU A 170 -4.66 4.89 8.78
N HIS A 171 -4.42 5.20 10.06
CA HIS A 171 -5.41 5.00 11.13
C HIS A 171 -6.76 5.65 10.81
N ARG A 172 -6.78 6.92 10.36
CA ARG A 172 -8.03 7.61 9.98
C ARG A 172 -8.76 6.90 8.83
N GLY A 173 -8.04 6.52 7.78
CA GLY A 173 -8.63 5.83 6.62
C GLY A 173 -9.16 4.43 6.96
N VAL A 174 -8.42 3.69 7.78
CA VAL A 174 -8.82 2.36 8.26
C VAL A 174 -10.05 2.45 9.17
N GLN A 175 -10.06 3.34 10.17
CA GLN A 175 -11.23 3.54 11.04
C GLN A 175 -12.47 4.00 10.26
N PHE A 176 -12.28 4.81 9.20
CA PHE A 176 -13.36 5.17 8.28
C PHE A 176 -13.88 3.96 7.49
N ALA A 177 -13.01 3.06 7.03
CA ALA A 177 -13.44 1.81 6.39
C ALA A 177 -14.20 0.89 7.36
N LEU A 178 -13.69 0.70 8.58
CA LEU A 178 -14.34 -0.10 9.63
C LEU A 178 -15.72 0.45 10.03
N LYS A 179 -15.89 1.78 10.09
CA LYS A 179 -17.19 2.44 10.30
C LYS A 179 -18.25 2.00 9.28
N TYR A 180 -17.86 1.83 8.01
CA TYR A 180 -18.79 1.44 6.95
C TYR A 180 -18.97 -0.09 6.88
N GLN A 181 -17.94 -0.87 7.22
CA GLN A 181 -18.02 -2.32 7.40
C GLN A 181 -19.10 -2.69 8.43
N SER A 182 -19.12 -2.05 9.61
CA SER A 182 -20.12 -2.32 10.64
C SER A 182 -21.54 -1.89 10.27
N LEU A 183 -21.70 -1.01 9.28
CA LEU A 183 -22.98 -0.59 8.71
C LEU A 183 -23.43 -1.44 7.50
N GLY A 184 -22.65 -2.46 7.11
CA GLY A 184 -22.94 -3.28 5.92
C GLY A 184 -22.85 -2.51 4.59
N HIS A 185 -22.07 -1.43 4.57
CA HIS A 185 -21.89 -0.55 3.42
C HIS A 185 -20.48 -0.62 2.85
N CYS A 186 -20.34 -0.27 1.57
CA CYS A 186 -19.06 -0.31 0.89
C CYS A 186 -18.31 1.03 0.91
N VAL A 187 -16.98 0.95 0.80
CA VAL A 187 -16.04 2.08 0.73
C VAL A 187 -15.19 1.99 -0.53
N TYR A 188 -15.22 3.05 -1.33
CA TYR A 188 -14.38 3.16 -2.53
C TYR A 188 -13.06 3.87 -2.20
N VAL A 189 -11.94 3.15 -2.27
CA VAL A 189 -10.60 3.66 -1.94
C VAL A 189 -9.82 3.91 -3.23
N HIS A 190 -9.44 5.16 -3.47
CA HIS A 190 -8.83 5.54 -4.75
C HIS A 190 -7.65 6.51 -4.63
N CYS A 191 -6.82 6.47 -5.66
CA CYS A 191 -5.85 7.51 -5.98
C CYS A 191 -6.01 7.86 -7.47
N LYS A 192 -4.95 8.33 -8.15
CA LYS A 192 -4.98 8.57 -9.60
C LYS A 192 -5.33 7.32 -10.42
N ALA A 193 -4.60 6.22 -10.21
CA ALA A 193 -4.68 5.01 -11.03
C ALA A 193 -5.06 3.73 -10.26
N GLY A 194 -5.27 3.82 -8.94
CA GLY A 194 -5.56 2.66 -8.10
C GLY A 194 -4.42 1.65 -8.04
N ARG A 195 -3.17 2.11 -7.85
CA ARG A 195 -1.96 1.28 -7.94
C ARG A 195 -1.04 1.31 -6.71
N SER A 196 -0.86 2.48 -6.10
CA SER A 196 0.18 2.74 -5.10
C SER A 196 -0.46 3.34 -3.85
N ARG A 197 -0.51 4.68 -3.71
CA ARG A 197 -1.19 5.43 -2.62
C ARG A 197 -2.45 4.75 -2.03
N SER A 198 -3.41 4.36 -2.87
CA SER A 198 -4.65 3.71 -2.43
C SER A 198 -4.50 2.22 -2.12
N ALA A 199 -3.60 1.50 -2.80
CA ALA A 199 -3.30 0.10 -2.47
C ALA A 199 -2.61 0.00 -1.10
N THR A 200 -1.75 0.97 -0.75
CA THR A 200 -1.20 1.10 0.62
C THR A 200 -2.29 1.31 1.66
N MET A 201 -3.31 2.14 1.39
CA MET A 201 -4.44 2.31 2.31
C MET A 201 -5.26 1.02 2.48
N VAL A 202 -5.52 0.29 1.39
CA VAL A 202 -6.23 -1.00 1.46
C VAL A 202 -5.40 -2.06 2.19
N ALA A 203 -4.07 -2.09 2.00
CA ALA A 203 -3.20 -2.99 2.74
C ALA A 203 -3.25 -2.72 4.25
N ALA A 204 -3.23 -1.44 4.68
CA ALA A 204 -3.39 -1.08 6.08
C ALA A 204 -4.75 -1.53 6.66
N TYR A 205 -5.83 -1.46 5.88
CA TYR A 205 -7.14 -1.98 6.28
C TYR A 205 -7.11 -3.52 6.45
N LEU A 206 -6.54 -4.26 5.51
CA LEU A 206 -6.43 -5.73 5.60
C LEU A 206 -5.56 -6.17 6.79
N ILE A 207 -4.45 -5.48 7.06
CA ILE A 207 -3.61 -5.69 8.25
C ILE A 207 -4.45 -5.50 9.53
N GLN A 208 -5.27 -4.45 9.61
CA GLN A 208 -6.12 -4.20 10.79
C GLN A 208 -7.25 -5.24 10.96
N VAL A 209 -7.85 -5.73 9.87
CA VAL A 209 -8.99 -6.65 9.92
C VAL A 209 -8.56 -8.10 10.16
N HIS A 210 -7.48 -8.55 9.51
CA HIS A 210 -7.06 -9.94 9.53
C HIS A 210 -5.80 -10.21 10.39
N ASN A 211 -5.17 -9.15 10.91
CA ASN A 211 -3.88 -9.22 11.61
C ASN A 211 -2.77 -9.89 10.75
N TRP A 212 -2.84 -9.70 9.43
CA TRP A 212 -1.85 -10.16 8.46
C TRP A 212 -0.59 -9.29 8.48
N SER A 213 0.52 -9.88 8.04
CA SER A 213 1.72 -9.13 7.69
C SER A 213 1.46 -8.16 6.51
N PRO A 214 2.24 -7.07 6.38
CA PRO A 214 2.21 -6.20 5.22
C PRO A 214 2.37 -6.94 3.88
N GLU A 215 3.22 -7.96 3.87
CA GLU A 215 3.55 -8.75 2.69
C GLU A 215 2.35 -9.59 2.24
N GLU A 216 1.68 -10.31 3.15
CA GLU A 216 0.44 -11.06 2.88
C GLU A 216 -0.70 -10.14 2.40
N ALA A 217 -0.87 -8.99 3.06
CA ALA A 217 -1.90 -8.01 2.67
C ALA A 217 -1.66 -7.44 1.25
N ILE A 218 -0.40 -7.21 0.88
CA ILE A 218 -0.04 -6.76 -0.48
C ILE A 218 -0.26 -7.88 -1.50
N GLU A 219 0.12 -9.12 -1.18
CA GLU A 219 -0.07 -10.28 -2.07
C GLU A 219 -1.56 -10.56 -2.32
N ALA A 220 -2.40 -10.49 -1.29
CA ALA A 220 -3.85 -10.62 -1.41
C ALA A 220 -4.45 -9.58 -2.38
N ILE A 221 -4.02 -8.31 -2.29
CA ILE A 221 -4.44 -7.28 -3.24
C ILE A 221 -3.86 -7.55 -4.65
N ALA A 222 -2.62 -8.04 -4.76
CA ALA A 222 -1.98 -8.34 -6.04
C ALA A 222 -2.70 -9.44 -6.82
N LYS A 223 -3.20 -10.48 -6.12
CA LYS A 223 -4.00 -11.57 -6.70
C LYS A 223 -5.27 -11.07 -7.38
N ILE A 224 -5.90 -10.02 -6.83
CA ILE A 224 -7.11 -9.41 -7.39
C ILE A 224 -6.77 -8.31 -8.42
N ARG A 225 -5.72 -7.54 -8.18
CA ARG A 225 -5.32 -6.37 -8.98
C ARG A 225 -3.82 -6.39 -9.27
N SER A 226 -3.42 -7.23 -10.23
CA SER A 226 -2.03 -7.54 -10.57
C SER A 226 -1.12 -6.34 -10.89
N HIS A 227 -1.68 -5.19 -11.27
CA HIS A 227 -0.92 -3.99 -11.59
C HIS A 227 -0.68 -3.02 -10.43
N ILE A 228 -0.93 -3.40 -9.16
CA ILE A 228 -0.47 -2.62 -8.01
C ILE A 228 1.07 -2.45 -8.00
N SER A 229 1.55 -1.47 -7.25
CA SER A 229 2.97 -1.19 -7.07
C SER A 229 3.16 -0.40 -5.78
N ILE A 230 3.63 -1.11 -4.75
CA ILE A 230 3.98 -0.56 -3.45
C ILE A 230 5.48 -0.24 -3.46
N ARG A 231 5.84 0.98 -3.08
CA ARG A 231 7.25 1.40 -2.99
C ARG A 231 7.86 0.96 -1.64
N PRO A 232 9.19 0.78 -1.51
CA PRO A 232 9.84 0.43 -0.24
C PRO A 232 9.42 1.34 0.93
N ASN A 233 9.36 2.65 0.72
CA ASN A 233 8.94 3.61 1.75
C ASN A 233 7.46 3.45 2.16
N GLN A 234 6.61 2.92 1.28
CA GLN A 234 5.21 2.59 1.61
C GLN A 234 5.13 1.28 2.40
N LEU A 235 5.99 0.31 2.08
CA LEU A 235 6.11 -0.95 2.83
C LEU A 235 6.63 -0.69 4.26
N GLN A 236 7.62 0.18 4.44
CA GLN A 236 8.14 0.57 5.75
C GLN A 236 7.02 1.12 6.67
N VAL A 237 6.18 2.03 6.16
CA VAL A 237 5.05 2.57 6.95
C VAL A 237 3.97 1.51 7.22
N LEU A 238 3.76 0.53 6.32
CA LEU A 238 2.89 -0.61 6.61
C LEU A 238 3.47 -1.53 7.70
N GLN A 239 4.80 -1.72 7.74
CA GLN A 239 5.49 -2.47 8.79
C GLN A 239 5.43 -1.74 10.14
N GLU A 240 5.54 -0.42 10.17
CA GLU A 240 5.29 0.41 11.37
C GLU A 240 3.83 0.31 11.83
N PHE A 241 2.87 0.40 10.90
CA PHE A 241 1.45 0.26 11.19
C PHE A 241 1.13 -1.13 11.78
N HIS A 242 1.66 -2.21 11.19
CA HIS A 242 1.49 -3.57 11.68
C HIS A 242 2.03 -3.73 13.12
N LYS A 243 3.21 -3.15 13.43
CA LYS A 243 3.77 -3.14 14.79
C LYS A 243 2.84 -2.44 15.78
N GLU A 244 2.25 -1.29 15.41
CA GLU A 244 1.24 -0.63 16.25
C GLU A 244 -0.01 -1.49 16.47
N ILE A 245 -0.51 -2.16 15.43
CA ILE A 245 -1.71 -3.02 15.55
C ILE A 245 -1.43 -4.23 16.46
N ALA A 246 -0.31 -4.93 16.25
CA ALA A 246 0.11 -6.04 17.10
C ALA A 246 0.28 -5.61 18.58
N ALA A 247 0.91 -4.44 18.82
CA ALA A 247 1.07 -3.89 20.17
C ALA A 247 -0.26 -3.45 20.82
N ARG A 248 -1.26 -3.03 20.03
CA ARG A 248 -2.63 -2.74 20.53
C ARG A 248 -3.41 -4.01 20.82
N ALA A 249 -3.28 -5.04 20.00
CA ALA A 249 -3.89 -6.35 20.24
C ALA A 249 -3.35 -6.99 21.54
N ALA A 250 -2.02 -6.97 21.72
CA ALA A 250 -1.36 -7.49 22.93
C ALA A 250 -1.69 -6.72 24.23
N LYS A 251 -2.25 -5.50 24.14
CA LYS A 251 -2.74 -4.71 25.30
C LYS A 251 -4.23 -4.89 25.59
N LYS A 252 -4.96 -5.61 24.73
CA LYS A 252 -6.40 -5.84 24.85
C LYS A 252 -6.73 -7.23 25.41
N ASN A 253 -5.74 -8.13 25.39
CA ASN A 253 -5.71 -9.38 26.14
C ASN A 253 -5.07 -9.15 27.52
#